data_AF-A0A962TDG9-F1
#
_entry.id   AF-A0A962TDG9-F1
#
_cell.length_a   1.000
_cell.length_b   1.000
_cell.length_c   1.000
_cell.angle_alpha   90.00
_cell.angle_beta   90.00
_cell.angle_gamma   90.00
#
_symmetry.space_group_name_H-M   'P 1'
#
loop_
_entity.id
_entity.type
_entity.pdbx_description
1 polymer ?
#
loop_
_entity_poly.entity_id
_entity_poly.type
_entity_poly.pdbx_seq_one_letter_code
_entity_poly.pdbx_strand_id
1 'polypeptide(L)'
;MKLVEIIHGFETSDEAIETLNAFCKKLGKDPVTVQDTTGFIVNRLLTPYMLSAIRLLEMGTGTIGDIDHAMKSGAGHPMGPFELADYIGLDVVEAMTLNIYQDMHQPHVSSPHTLTRLVQLGYLGRKTNKGFYDYSTKPPMPNPALRHPVA
;
A
#
# COMPACT_ATOMS: atom_id res chain seq x y z
N MET A 1 14.88 5.83 1.34
CA MET A 1 14.11 5.67 2.60
C MET A 1 15.07 5.42 3.77
N LYS A 2 14.79 6.01 4.94
CA LYS A 2 15.62 5.89 6.15
C LYS A 2 15.20 4.73 7.06
N LEU A 3 13.90 4.47 7.16
CA LEU A 3 13.32 3.45 8.04
C LEU A 3 13.76 2.03 7.65
N VAL A 4 13.97 1.17 8.64
CA VAL A 4 14.14 -0.29 8.52
C VAL A 4 13.34 -0.98 9.62
N GLU A 5 12.50 -1.95 9.28
CA GLU A 5 11.86 -2.83 10.28
C GLU A 5 12.78 -4.04 10.53
N ILE A 6 13.24 -4.21 11.77
CA ILE A 6 14.01 -5.38 12.21
C ILE A 6 13.03 -6.35 12.86
N ILE A 7 12.88 -7.53 12.27
CA ILE A 7 11.88 -8.50 12.71
C ILE A 7 12.48 -9.44 13.75
N HIS A 8 11.92 -9.40 14.96
CA HIS A 8 12.22 -10.30 16.07
C HIS A 8 11.35 -11.55 15.91
N GLY A 9 11.95 -12.61 15.35
CA GLY A 9 11.32 -13.91 15.22
C GLY A 9 11.50 -14.76 16.48
N PHE A 10 10.73 -15.84 16.58
CA PHE A 10 10.65 -16.68 17.79
C PHE A 10 12.00 -17.14 18.36
N GLU A 11 12.97 -17.47 17.49
CA GLU A 11 14.32 -17.91 17.90
C GLU A 11 15.39 -16.82 17.76
N THR A 12 15.00 -15.59 17.42
CA THR A 12 15.96 -14.48 17.27
C THR A 12 16.42 -14.01 18.65
N SER A 13 17.73 -14.02 18.90
CA SER A 13 18.27 -13.54 20.17
C SER A 13 18.23 -12.01 20.26
N ASP A 14 18.10 -11.51 21.48
CA ASP A 14 18.17 -10.06 21.73
C ASP A 14 19.53 -9.47 21.31
N GLU A 15 20.62 -10.24 21.46
CA GLU A 15 21.96 -9.86 20.98
C GLU A 15 22.01 -9.64 19.46
N ALA A 16 21.35 -10.49 18.68
CA ALA A 16 21.27 -10.32 17.23
C ALA A 16 20.48 -9.05 16.86
N ILE A 17 19.40 -8.77 17.60
CA ILE A 17 18.57 -7.56 17.41
C ILE A 17 19.34 -6.30 17.76
N GLU A 18 20.09 -6.29 18.86
CA GLU A 18 20.94 -5.16 19.25
C GLU A 18 22.05 -4.92 18.21
N THR A 19 22.68 -5.99 17.73
CA THR A 19 23.71 -5.94 16.68
C THR A 19 23.17 -5.34 15.39
N LEU A 20 21.99 -5.79 14.93
CA LEU A 20 21.33 -5.25 13.73
C LEU A 20 20.92 -3.79 13.92
N ASN A 21 20.39 -3.42 15.10
CA ASN A 21 20.05 -2.04 15.42
C ASN A 21 21.27 -1.12 15.33
N ALA A 22 22.40 -1.51 15.93
CA ALA A 22 23.64 -0.74 15.87
C ALA A 22 24.18 -0.64 14.45
N PHE A 23 24.11 -1.73 13.67
CA PHE A 23 24.52 -1.75 12.28
C PHE A 23 23.66 -0.82 11.41
N CYS A 24 22.33 -0.87 11.52
CA CYS A 24 21.43 0.02 10.80
C CYS A 24 21.71 1.50 11.11
N LYS A 25 21.93 1.85 12.38
CA LYS A 25 22.29 3.22 12.80
C LYS A 25 23.62 3.68 12.20
N LYS A 26 24.64 2.81 12.12
CA LYS A 26 25.91 3.10 11.45
C LYS A 26 25.75 3.39 9.96
N LEU A 27 24.75 2.79 9.30
CA LEU A 27 24.39 3.07 7.91
C LEU A 27 23.53 4.34 7.74
N GLY A 28 23.27 5.10 8.82
CA GLY A 28 22.37 6.26 8.79
C GLY A 28 20.90 5.89 8.58
N LYS A 29 20.52 4.64 8.88
CA LYS A 29 19.14 4.17 8.90
C LYS A 29 18.52 4.41 10.28
N ASP A 30 17.20 4.36 10.29
CA ASP A 30 16.37 4.50 11.48
C ASP A 30 15.63 3.17 11.73
N PRO A 31 16.22 2.24 12.51
CA PRO A 31 15.61 0.93 12.71
C PRO A 31 14.49 0.97 13.76
N VAL A 32 13.45 0.18 13.54
CA VAL A 32 12.41 -0.16 14.53
C VAL A 32 12.34 -1.67 14.69
N THR A 33 12.31 -2.16 15.93
CA THR A 33 12.14 -3.59 16.20
C THR A 33 10.65 -3.95 16.19
N VAL A 34 10.30 -5.03 15.49
CA VAL A 34 8.92 -5.48 15.29
C VAL A 34 8.82 -6.97 15.60
N GLN A 35 7.74 -7.41 16.24
CA GLN A 35 7.47 -8.84 16.42
C GLN A 35 7.08 -9.48 15.08
N ASP A 36 7.50 -10.72 14.85
CA ASP A 36 7.18 -11.45 13.62
C ASP A 36 5.68 -11.69 13.47
N THR A 37 5.05 -10.82 12.70
CA THR A 37 3.61 -10.77 12.45
C THR A 37 3.37 -10.38 11.02
N THR A 38 2.33 -10.96 10.40
CA THR A 38 2.05 -10.76 8.97
C THR A 38 1.87 -9.28 8.63
N GLY A 39 2.77 -8.74 7.81
CA GLY A 39 2.73 -7.33 7.36
C GLY A 39 3.44 -6.32 8.29
N PHE A 40 4.05 -6.79 9.38
CA PHE A 40 4.85 -5.98 10.31
C PHE A 40 4.10 -4.71 10.78
N ILE A 41 4.74 -3.54 10.84
CA ILE A 41 4.04 -2.29 11.22
C ILE A 41 3.55 -1.59 9.96
N VAL A 42 4.45 -1.29 9.03
CA VAL A 42 4.15 -0.40 7.90
C VAL A 42 3.09 -1.01 7.00
N ASN A 43 3.28 -2.23 6.51
CA ASN A 43 2.34 -2.82 5.55
C ASN A 43 1.02 -3.24 6.20
N ARG A 44 1.04 -3.61 7.49
CA ARG A 44 -0.17 -3.93 8.28
C ARG A 44 -1.10 -2.73 8.44
N LEU A 45 -0.56 -1.51 8.52
CA LEU A 45 -1.35 -0.27 8.55
C LEU A 45 -1.65 0.29 7.16
N LEU A 46 -0.65 0.24 6.27
CA LEU A 46 -0.72 0.89 4.97
C LEU A 46 -1.65 0.15 3.99
N THR A 47 -1.65 -1.19 4.01
CA THR A 47 -2.48 -1.98 3.10
C THR A 47 -3.97 -1.72 3.37
N PRO A 48 -4.52 -1.88 4.58
CA PRO A 48 -5.94 -1.61 4.85
C PRO A 48 -6.36 -0.17 4.55
N TYR A 49 -5.47 0.80 4.74
CA TYR A 49 -5.69 2.19 4.34
C TYR A 49 -5.96 2.32 2.83
N MET A 50 -5.11 1.72 1.98
CA MET A 50 -5.31 1.73 0.53
C MET A 50 -6.59 0.96 0.14
N LEU A 51 -6.85 -0.21 0.76
CA LEU A 51 -8.05 -0.99 0.49
C LEU A 51 -9.35 -0.25 0.85
N SER A 52 -9.29 0.57 1.89
CA SER A 52 -10.41 1.43 2.30
C SER A 52 -10.64 2.57 1.31
N ALA A 53 -9.58 3.18 0.79
CA ALA A 53 -9.68 4.18 -0.28
C ALA A 53 -10.30 3.59 -1.56
N ILE A 54 -9.90 2.38 -1.95
CA ILE A 54 -10.47 1.68 -3.12
C ILE A 54 -11.95 1.39 -2.91
N ARG A 55 -12.37 1.00 -1.71
CA ARG A 55 -13.81 0.80 -1.39
C ARG A 55 -14.60 2.10 -1.43
N LEU A 56 -14.02 3.21 -0.95
CA LEU A 56 -14.67 4.53 -1.07
C LEU A 56 -14.91 4.91 -2.53
N LEU A 57 -13.98 4.57 -3.43
CA LEU A 57 -14.16 4.73 -4.87
C LEU A 57 -15.27 3.82 -5.41
N GLU A 58 -15.31 2.54 -5.02
CA GLU A 58 -16.35 1.59 -5.44
C GLU A 58 -17.76 2.02 -5.00
N MET A 59 -17.89 2.55 -3.78
CA MET A 59 -19.15 3.10 -3.26
C MET A 59 -19.54 4.44 -3.89
N GLY A 60 -18.63 5.05 -4.65
CA GLY A 60 -18.83 6.33 -5.30
C GLY A 60 -18.80 7.54 -4.38
N THR A 61 -18.15 7.43 -3.21
CA THR A 61 -18.02 8.54 -2.25
C THR A 61 -17.21 9.71 -2.82
N GLY A 62 -16.25 9.43 -3.70
CA GLY A 62 -15.43 10.45 -4.35
C GLY A 62 -14.69 9.90 -5.55
N THR A 63 -14.09 10.80 -6.32
CA THR A 63 -13.24 10.43 -7.46
C THR A 63 -11.83 10.08 -6.99
N ILE A 64 -11.07 9.39 -7.84
CA ILE A 64 -9.64 9.10 -7.61
C ILE A 64 -8.87 10.38 -7.23
N GLY A 65 -9.07 11.46 -8.00
CA GLY A 65 -8.40 12.73 -7.77
C GLY A 65 -8.80 13.41 -6.46
N ASP A 66 -10.09 13.39 -6.11
CA ASP A 66 -10.58 14.04 -4.90
C ASP A 66 -10.15 13.30 -3.64
N ILE A 67 -10.17 11.97 -3.65
CA ILE A 67 -9.72 11.15 -2.52
C ILE A 67 -8.21 11.33 -2.30
N ASP A 68 -7.41 11.31 -3.37
CA ASP A 68 -5.97 11.59 -3.28
C ASP A 68 -5.69 13.01 -2.79
N HIS A 69 -6.43 14.00 -3.28
CA HIS A 69 -6.30 15.37 -2.82
C HIS A 69 -6.67 15.52 -1.34
N ALA A 70 -7.78 14.91 -0.90
CA ALA A 70 -8.23 14.96 0.49
C ALA A 70 -7.20 14.36 1.46
N MET A 71 -6.59 13.23 1.10
CA MET A 71 -5.56 12.61 1.96
C MET A 71 -4.27 13.42 2.01
N LYS A 72 -3.89 14.07 0.90
CA LYS A 72 -2.72 14.97 0.88
C LYS A 72 -2.95 16.24 1.69
N SER A 73 -4.05 16.95 1.43
CA SER A 73 -4.34 18.25 2.03
C SER A 73 -4.89 18.14 3.45
N GLY A 74 -5.71 17.13 3.74
CA GLY A 74 -6.39 16.97 5.03
C GLY A 74 -5.59 16.17 6.05
N ALA A 75 -5.01 15.03 5.64
CA ALA A 75 -4.23 14.17 6.53
C ALA A 75 -2.70 14.43 6.46
N GLY A 76 -2.26 15.31 5.57
CA GLY A 76 -0.85 15.66 5.42
C GLY A 76 0.01 14.57 4.79
N HIS A 77 -0.60 13.61 4.07
CA HIS A 77 0.16 12.57 3.41
C HIS A 77 0.95 13.14 2.22
N PRO A 78 2.20 12.69 1.98
CA PRO A 78 2.99 13.17 0.84
C PRO A 78 2.45 12.70 -0.52
N MET A 79 1.64 11.64 -0.53
CA MET A 79 1.07 11.02 -1.71
C MET A 79 -0.33 10.51 -1.37
N GLY A 80 -1.27 10.64 -2.31
CA GLY A 80 -2.60 10.07 -2.14
C GLY A 80 -2.58 8.53 -2.17
N PRO A 81 -3.62 7.85 -1.63
CA PRO A 81 -3.66 6.39 -1.60
C PRO A 81 -3.56 5.74 -2.99
N PHE A 82 -4.16 6.34 -4.03
CA PHE A 82 -4.14 5.76 -5.38
C PHE A 82 -2.81 6.01 -6.09
N GLU A 83 -2.27 7.23 -6.00
CA GLU A 83 -0.90 7.54 -6.42
C GLU A 83 0.13 6.61 -5.78
N LEU A 84 -0.06 6.30 -4.48
CA LEU A 84 0.82 5.41 -3.72
C LEU A 84 0.67 3.95 -4.13
N ALA A 85 -0.56 3.46 -4.29
CA ALA A 85 -0.81 2.10 -4.76
C ALA A 85 -0.19 1.86 -6.14
N ASP A 86 -0.34 2.81 -7.07
CA ASP A 86 0.28 2.74 -8.40
C ASP A 86 1.80 2.87 -8.37
N TYR A 87 2.36 3.56 -7.38
CA TYR A 87 3.81 3.66 -7.16
C TYR A 87 4.40 2.35 -6.63
N ILE A 88 3.71 1.70 -5.68
CA ILE A 88 4.07 0.38 -5.14
C ILE A 88 3.93 -0.71 -6.22
N GLY A 89 2.85 -0.64 -6.98
CA GLY A 89 2.45 -1.66 -7.95
C GLY A 89 1.24 -2.45 -7.44
N LEU A 90 0.17 -2.51 -8.23
CA LEU A 90 -1.10 -3.06 -7.78
C LEU A 90 -1.07 -4.58 -7.50
N ASP A 91 -0.23 -5.32 -8.22
CA ASP A 91 0.05 -6.73 -7.94
C ASP A 91 0.75 -6.94 -6.60
N VAL A 92 1.64 -6.02 -6.21
CA VAL A 92 2.28 -6.05 -4.89
C VAL A 92 1.26 -5.70 -3.80
N VAL A 93 0.39 -4.71 -4.04
CA VAL A 93 -0.71 -4.36 -3.13
C VAL A 93 -1.67 -5.54 -2.95
N GLU A 94 -2.05 -6.23 -4.03
CA GLU A 94 -2.89 -7.43 -3.95
C GLU A 94 -2.19 -8.57 -3.21
N ALA A 95 -0.90 -8.83 -3.48
CA ALA A 95 -0.14 -9.85 -2.77
C ALA A 95 -0.06 -9.59 -1.26
N MET A 96 0.22 -8.33 -0.85
CA MET A 96 0.19 -7.92 0.56
C MET A 96 -1.21 -8.13 1.18
N THR A 97 -2.25 -7.79 0.44
CA THR A 97 -3.65 -7.96 0.85
C THR A 97 -3.98 -9.44 1.09
N LEU A 98 -3.62 -10.31 0.16
CA LEU A 98 -3.87 -11.75 0.27
C LEU A 98 -3.13 -12.36 1.47
N ASN A 99 -1.86 -12.00 1.69
CA ASN A 99 -1.11 -12.46 2.85
C ASN A 99 -1.77 -12.03 4.17
N ILE A 100 -2.14 -10.75 4.30
CA ILE A 100 -2.80 -10.23 5.50
C ILE A 100 -4.18 -10.87 5.69
N TYR A 101 -4.94 -11.09 4.62
CA TYR A 101 -6.25 -11.74 4.69
C TYR A 101 -6.17 -13.22 5.08
N GLN A 102 -5.14 -13.94 4.61
CA GLN A 102 -4.89 -15.33 5.01
C GLN A 102 -4.58 -15.45 6.51
N ASP A 103 -3.92 -14.44 7.10
CA ASP A 103 -3.60 -14.40 8.53
C ASP A 103 -4.82 -14.00 9.39
N MET A 104 -5.58 -12.98 8.96
CA MET A 104 -6.61 -12.37 9.81
C MET A 104 -8.03 -12.87 9.53
N HIS A 105 -8.31 -13.29 8.29
CA HIS A 105 -9.65 -13.64 7.78
C HIS A 105 -10.73 -12.57 8.04
N GLN A 106 -10.34 -11.30 8.06
CA GLN A 106 -11.26 -10.18 8.31
C GLN A 106 -11.76 -9.54 7.01
N PRO A 107 -13.06 -9.20 6.89
CA PRO A 107 -13.59 -8.60 5.65
C PRO A 107 -12.96 -7.26 5.25
N HIS A 108 -12.49 -6.47 6.22
CA HIS A 108 -11.88 -5.16 5.92
C HIS A 108 -10.48 -5.25 5.30
N VAL A 109 -9.84 -6.42 5.35
CA VAL A 109 -8.55 -6.68 4.70
C VAL A 109 -8.68 -7.62 3.49
N SER A 110 -9.89 -7.88 2.99
CA SER A 110 -10.06 -8.62 1.74
C SER A 110 -9.70 -7.76 0.52
N SER A 111 -9.39 -8.38 -0.62
CA SER A 111 -9.14 -7.63 -1.86
C SER A 111 -10.45 -7.02 -2.38
N PRO A 112 -10.53 -5.67 -2.57
CA PRO A 112 -11.65 -5.05 -3.27
C PRO A 112 -11.67 -5.47 -4.74
N HIS A 113 -12.87 -5.53 -5.32
CA HIS A 113 -13.08 -6.05 -6.68
C HIS A 113 -12.27 -5.27 -7.73
N THR A 114 -12.20 -3.95 -7.59
CA THR A 114 -11.45 -3.05 -8.47
C THR A 114 -9.96 -3.37 -8.48
N LEU A 115 -9.37 -3.65 -7.31
CA LEU A 115 -7.95 -4.00 -7.22
C LEU A 115 -7.66 -5.28 -7.99
N THR A 116 -8.41 -6.34 -7.69
CA THR A 116 -8.26 -7.64 -8.36
C THR A 116 -8.48 -7.52 -9.87
N ARG A 117 -9.46 -6.72 -10.30
CA ARG A 117 -9.71 -6.51 -11.74
C ARG A 117 -8.56 -5.79 -12.43
N LEU A 118 -7.99 -4.76 -11.81
CA LEU A 118 -6.85 -4.03 -12.38
C LEU A 118 -5.61 -4.93 -12.50
N VAL A 119 -5.34 -5.77 -11.50
CA VAL A 119 -4.23 -6.73 -11.56
C VAL A 119 -4.44 -7.76 -12.68
N GLN A 120 -5.65 -8.32 -12.80
CA GLN A 120 -5.99 -9.25 -13.88
C GLN A 120 -5.84 -8.63 -15.29
N LEU A 121 -6.08 -7.34 -15.43
CA LEU A 121 -5.92 -6.59 -16.69
C LEU A 121 -4.46 -6.18 -16.95
N GLY A 122 -3.53 -6.45 -16.03
CA GLY A 122 -2.15 -6.01 -16.12
C GLY A 122 -1.98 -4.50 -15.91
N TYR A 123 -2.94 -3.83 -15.28
CA TYR A 123 -2.87 -2.41 -14.97
C TYR A 123 -2.21 -2.25 -13.60
N LEU A 124 -0.89 -2.41 -13.56
CA LEU A 124 -0.08 -2.51 -12.35
C LEU A 124 0.48 -1.16 -11.86
N GLY A 125 -0.08 -0.04 -12.29
CA GLY A 125 0.37 1.29 -11.92
C GLY A 125 1.50 1.81 -12.80
N ARG A 126 2.49 2.47 -12.20
CA ARG A 126 3.56 3.19 -12.94
C ARG A 126 4.38 2.27 -13.83
N LYS A 127 4.67 1.05 -13.37
CA LYS A 127 5.51 0.10 -14.11
C LYS A 127 4.89 -0.40 -15.42
N THR A 128 3.57 -0.28 -15.57
CA THR A 128 2.81 -0.62 -16.79
C THR A 128 2.18 0.60 -17.45
N ASN A 129 2.57 1.81 -17.03
CA ASN A 129 2.00 3.09 -17.44
C ASN A 129 0.48 3.24 -17.20
N LYS A 130 -0.16 2.35 -16.44
CA LYS A 130 -1.60 2.32 -16.25
C LYS A 130 -1.97 1.58 -14.97
N GLY A 131 -2.83 2.19 -14.17
CA GLY A 131 -3.40 1.67 -12.91
C GLY A 131 -4.64 2.45 -12.54
N PHE A 132 -4.66 3.05 -11.35
CA PHE A 132 -5.65 4.08 -10.99
C PHE A 132 -5.46 5.37 -11.78
N TYR A 133 -4.22 5.65 -12.18
CA TYR A 133 -3.88 6.72 -13.12
C TYR A 133 -3.38 6.15 -14.45
N ASP A 134 -3.55 6.94 -15.51
CA ASP A 134 -2.88 6.79 -16.79
C ASP A 134 -1.58 7.62 -16.80
N TYR A 135 -0.46 6.92 -16.85
CA TYR A 135 0.89 7.51 -16.84
C TYR A 135 1.49 7.66 -18.24
N SER A 136 0.72 7.38 -19.30
CA SER A 136 1.13 7.71 -20.68
C SER A 136 1.09 9.21 -20.97
N THR A 137 0.39 9.97 -20.13
CA THR A 137 0.24 11.42 -20.21
C THR A 137 1.05 12.15 -19.13
N LYS A 138 1.39 13.42 -19.37
CA LYS A 138 2.08 14.29 -18.40
C LYS A 138 1.31 15.61 -18.27
N PRO A 139 0.74 15.94 -17.09
CA PRO A 139 0.73 15.13 -15.87
C PRO A 139 -0.14 13.85 -16.01
N PRO A 140 0.09 12.82 -15.19
CA PRO A 140 -0.77 11.63 -15.17
C PRO A 140 -2.23 12.01 -14.90
N MET A 141 -3.15 11.34 -15.58
CA MET A 141 -4.59 11.59 -15.45
C MET A 141 -5.28 10.43 -14.74
N PRO A 142 -6.31 10.67 -13.91
CA PRO A 142 -7.12 9.58 -13.37
C PRO A 142 -7.68 8.69 -14.47
N ASN A 143 -7.60 7.37 -14.29
CA ASN A 143 -8.04 6.39 -15.27
C ASN A 143 -9.54 6.54 -15.55
N PRO A 144 -9.94 6.94 -16.77
CA PRO A 144 -11.33 7.25 -17.08
C PRO A 144 -12.25 6.03 -17.03
N ALA A 145 -11.69 4.81 -17.11
CA ALA A 145 -12.45 3.57 -17.00
C ALA A 145 -12.94 3.28 -15.57
N LEU A 146 -12.46 4.03 -14.58
CA LEU A 146 -12.82 3.87 -13.16
C LEU A 146 -13.83 4.93 -12.67
N ARG A 147 -14.57 5.57 -13.59
CA ARG A 147 -15.62 6.55 -13.26
C ARG A 147 -16.95 5.85 -12.96
N HIS A 148 -17.27 5.65 -11.67
CA HIS A 148 -18.57 5.33 -11.00
C HIS A 148 -19.61 4.39 -11.67
N PRO A 149 -20.31 3.59 -10.84
CA PRO A 149 -19.75 2.48 -10.09
C PRO A 149 -19.42 1.33 -11.05
N VAL A 150 -18.34 0.60 -10.76
CA VAL A 150 -18.08 -0.71 -11.38
C VAL A 150 -19.04 -1.70 -10.71
N ALA A 151 -20.30 -1.68 -11.14
CA ALA A 151 -21.28 -2.71 -10.81
C ALA A 151 -21.07 -3.95 -11.69
#